data_AF-A0A9E2F0D5-F1
#
_entry.id   AF-A0A9E2F0D5-F1
#
_cell.length_a   1.000
_cell.length_b   1.000
_cell.length_c   1.000
_cell.angle_alpha   90.00
_cell.angle_beta   90.00
_cell.angle_gamma   90.00
#
_symmetry.space_group_name_H-M   'P 1'
#
loop_
_entity.id
_entity.type
_entity.pdbx_description
1 polymer ?
#
loop_
_entity_poly.entity_id
_entity_poly.type
_entity_poly.pdbx_seq_one_letter_code
_entity_poly.pdbx_strand_id
1 'polypeptide(L)' 'LQIERVMQRDQSTADEARRIIRSQIDRSTRLDAADDVLDNSGTLPELREKAAALHAQYLELARK' A
#
# COMPACT_ATOMS: atom_id res chain seq x y z
N LEU A 1 -4.05 10.95 3.22
CA LEU A 1 -4.28 9.52 3.52
C LEU A 1 -3.20 8.82 4.36
N GLN A 2 -1.94 8.65 3.93
CA GLN A 2 -0.95 7.85 4.70
C GLN A 2 -0.63 8.46 6.07
N ILE A 3 -0.39 9.78 6.12
CA ILE A 3 -0.17 10.51 7.39
C ILE A 3 -1.39 10.37 8.31
N GLU A 4 -2.59 10.61 7.79
CA GLU A 4 -3.84 10.46 8.56
C GLU A 4 -4.00 9.06 9.14
N ARG A 5 -3.73 8.01 8.35
CA ARG A 5 -3.82 6.61 8.80
C ARG A 5 -2.82 6.30 9.93
N VAL A 6 -1.59 6.80 9.84
CA VAL A 6 -0.58 6.65 10.90
C VAL A 6 -0.98 7.42 12.16
N MET A 7 -1.48 8.65 12.00
CA MET A 7 -1.98 9.44 13.13
C MET A 7 -3.13 8.74 13.85
N GLN A 8 -4.12 8.22 13.10
CA GLN A 8 -5.26 7.50 13.68
C GLN A 8 -4.86 6.20 14.37
N ARG A 9 -3.97 5.41 13.75
CA ARG A 9 -3.52 4.12 14.30
C ARG A 9 -2.68 4.30 15.56
N ASP A 10 -1.74 5.24 15.53
CA ASP A 10 -0.71 5.38 16.57
C ASP A 10 -1.05 6.50 17.57
N GLN A 11 -2.20 7.16 17.41
CA GLN A 11 -2.61 8.35 18.19
C GLN A 11 -1.52 9.44 18.21
N SER A 12 -0.85 9.62 17.08
CA SER A 12 0.32 10.48 16.94
C SER A 12 0.01 11.82 16.28
N THR A 13 0.89 12.79 16.49
CA THR A 13 0.85 14.08 15.79
C THR A 13 1.24 13.94 14.32
N ALA A 14 0.88 14.93 13.49
CA ALA A 14 1.26 14.94 12.08
C ALA A 14 2.79 14.93 11.89
N ASP A 15 3.54 15.55 12.78
CA ASP A 15 5.01 15.59 12.70
C ASP A 15 5.65 14.27 13.08
N GLU A 16 5.11 13.57 14.07
CA GLU A 16 5.50 12.20 14.41
C GLU A 16 5.19 11.25 13.26
N ALA A 17 3.98 11.31 12.70
CA ALA A 17 3.59 10.52 11.54
C ALA A 17 4.53 10.76 10.34
N ARG A 18 4.90 12.01 10.05
CA ARG A 18 5.91 12.33 9.01
C ARG A 18 7.28 11.75 9.34
N ARG A 19 7.72 11.76 10.60
CA ARG A 19 8.99 11.13 11.00
C ARG A 19 8.95 9.61 10.80
N ILE A 20 7.86 8.95 11.20
CA ILE A 20 7.64 7.51 11.02
C ILE A 20 7.63 7.15 9.52
N ILE A 21 6.99 7.95 8.68
CA ILE A 21 6.97 7.69 7.23
C ILE A 21 8.36 7.88 6.64
N ARG A 22 9.13 8.89 7.09
CA ARG A 22 10.51 9.14 6.62
C ARG A 22 11.51 8.07 7.04
N SER A 23 11.25 7.29 8.10
CA SER A 23 12.12 6.18 8.49
C SER A 23 11.88 4.90 7.67
N GLN A 24 10.82 4.87 6.85
CA GLN A 24 10.57 3.77 5.92
C GLN A 24 11.47 3.91 4.68
N ILE A 25 11.69 2.81 3.97
CA ILE A 25 12.31 2.79 2.64
C ILE A 25 11.58 3.81 1.74
N ASP A 26 12.27 4.52 0.87
CA ASP A 26 11.65 5.52 0.01
C ASP A 26 10.69 4.89 -1.01
N ARG A 27 9.75 5.71 -1.52
CA ARG A 27 8.70 5.22 -2.42
C ARG A 27 9.25 4.77 -3.77
N SER A 28 10.24 5.48 -4.32
CA SER A 28 10.86 5.12 -5.62
C SER A 28 11.48 3.74 -5.55
N THR A 29 12.34 3.49 -4.56
CA THR A 29 13.00 2.19 -4.37
C THR A 29 11.99 1.05 -4.25
N ARG A 30 10.87 1.25 -3.53
CA ARG A 30 9.82 0.23 -3.45
C ARG A 30 9.10 -0.02 -4.78
N LEU A 31 8.91 1.02 -5.60
CA LEU A 31 8.23 0.90 -6.89
C LEU A 31 9.14 0.24 -7.94
N ASP A 32 10.41 0.62 -7.95
CA ASP A 32 11.38 0.07 -8.90
C ASP A 32 11.60 -1.43 -8.70
N ALA A 33 11.41 -1.92 -7.46
CA ALA A 33 11.57 -3.33 -7.10
C ALA A 33 10.26 -4.15 -7.18
N ALA A 34 9.12 -3.55 -7.48
CA ALA A 34 7.82 -4.23 -7.43
C ALA A 34 7.43 -4.81 -8.79
N ASP A 35 7.01 -6.07 -8.83
CA ASP A 35 6.36 -6.67 -10.01
C ASP A 35 4.97 -6.06 -10.25
N ASP A 36 4.21 -5.88 -9.16
CA ASP A 36 2.85 -5.36 -9.18
C ASP A 36 2.64 -4.27 -8.12
N VAL A 37 1.89 -3.23 -8.48
CA VAL A 37 1.57 -2.10 -7.58
C VAL A 37 0.06 -1.92 -7.48
N LEU A 38 -0.49 -2.10 -6.28
CA LEU A 38 -1.91 -1.88 -6.00
C LEU A 38 -2.13 -0.56 -5.25
N ASP A 39 -2.96 0.32 -5.81
CA ASP A 39 -3.36 1.57 -5.16
C ASP A 39 -4.52 1.39 -4.15
N ASN A 40 -4.23 1.65 -2.88
CA ASN A 40 -5.13 1.62 -1.72
C ASN A 40 -5.53 3.05 -1.24
N SER A 41 -5.61 4.00 -2.18
CA SER A 41 -6.13 5.35 -1.92
C SER A 41 -7.65 5.43 -1.89
N GLY A 42 -8.33 4.47 -2.54
CA GLY A 42 -9.77 4.40 -2.71
C GLY A 42 -10.53 3.73 -1.56
N THR A 43 -11.74 3.26 -1.87
CA THR A 43 -12.63 2.61 -0.90
C THR A 43 -12.28 1.14 -0.68
N LEU A 44 -12.77 0.53 0.42
CA LEU A 44 -12.55 -0.89 0.68
C LEU A 44 -13.17 -1.82 -0.39
N PRO A 45 -14.36 -1.53 -0.96
CA PRO A 45 -14.87 -2.27 -2.12
C PRO A 45 -13.94 -2.20 -3.35
N GLU A 46 -13.45 -1.02 -3.73
CA GLU A 46 -12.51 -0.86 -4.85
C GLU A 46 -11.21 -1.65 -4.61
N LEU A 47 -10.70 -1.63 -3.38
CA LEU A 47 -9.53 -2.42 -2.99
C LEU A 47 -9.79 -3.92 -3.17
N ARG A 48 -10.97 -4.42 -2.79
CA ARG A 48 -11.33 -5.84 -2.93
C ARG A 48 -11.39 -6.27 -4.39
N GLU A 49 -11.97 -5.45 -5.26
CA GLU A 49 -12.03 -5.72 -6.70
C GLU A 49 -10.63 -5.81 -7.31
N LYS A 50 -9.77 -4.84 -7.01
CA LYS A 50 -8.36 -4.85 -7.48
C LYS A 50 -7.59 -6.06 -6.96
N ALA A 51 -7.77 -6.42 -5.69
CA ALA A 51 -7.11 -7.58 -5.09
C ALA A 51 -7.59 -8.91 -5.71
N ALA A 52 -8.89 -9.02 -6.02
CA ALA A 52 -9.44 -10.21 -6.69
C ALA A 52 -8.86 -10.38 -8.11
N ALA A 53 -8.67 -9.29 -8.84
CA ALA A 53 -8.05 -9.33 -10.16
C ALA A 53 -6.59 -9.83 -10.10
N LEU A 54 -5.77 -9.28 -9.20
CA LEU A 54 -4.39 -9.75 -8.99
C LEU A 54 -4.36 -11.23 -8.55
N HIS A 55 -5.26 -11.63 -7.65
CA HIS A 55 -5.36 -13.02 -7.22
C HIS A 55 -5.59 -13.98 -8.40
N ALA A 56 -6.51 -13.66 -9.31
CA ALA A 56 -6.75 -14.47 -10.50
C ALA A 56 -5.51 -14.54 -11.41
N GLN A 57 -4.80 -13.43 -11.59
CA GLN A 57 -3.55 -13.39 -12.37
C GLN A 57 -2.47 -14.29 -11.75
N TYR A 58 -2.29 -14.24 -10.43
CA TYR A 58 -1.31 -15.09 -9.75
C TYR A 58 -1.67 -16.57 -9.80
N LEU A 59 -2.95 -16.93 -9.75
CA LEU A 59 -3.38 -18.32 -9.96
C LEU A 59 -3.02 -18.83 -11.36
N GLU A 60 -3.18 -18.00 -12.39
CA GLU A 60 -2.79 -18.37 -13.76
C GLU A 60 -1.28 -18.45 -13.95
N LEU A 61 -0.51 -17.55 -13.32
CA LEU A 61 0.95 -17.60 -13.34
C LEU A 61 1.50 -18.85 -12.64
N ALA A 62 0.90 -19.26 -11.53
CA ALA A 62 1.33 -20.44 -10.76
C ALA A 62 0.95 -21.78 -11.42
N ARG A 63 0.07 -21.78 -12.42
CA ARG A 63 -0.31 -22.97 -13.19
C ARG A 63 0.67 -23.31 -14.32
N LYS A 64 1.60 -22.40 -14.63
CA LYS A 64 2.65 -22.58 -15.63
C LYS A 64 3.89 -23.19 -14.99
#